data_AF-A0A931KQ37-F1
#
_entry.id   AF-A0A931KQ37-F1
#
_cell.length_a   1.000
_cell.length_b   1.000
_cell.length_c   1.000
_cell.angle_alpha   90.00
_cell.angle_beta   90.00
_cell.angle_gamma   90.00
#
_symmetry.space_group_name_H-M   'P 1'
#
loop_
_entity.id
_entity.type
_entity.pdbx_description
1 polymer ?
#
loop_
_entity_poly.entity_id
_entity_poly.type
_entity_poly.pdbx_seq_one_letter_code
_entity_poly.pdbx_strand_id
1 'polypeptide(L)'
;MEQQLMSPEMTFQHHTDDAEFKRRVRKTTILLSVITIFELAIGLTIYTIHKGENPSHLLVLMFKGMVCILTLAKAYYIVSVFMHLGDEIRNMIMTIVVPLMLFIWFITAFLIDGNSYKNLRNKYDSHFRESTSVEHKPAAKE
;
A
#
# COMPACT_ATOMS: atom_id res chain seq x y z
N MET A 1 -45.63 32.09 36.20
CA MET A 1 -44.34 32.77 35.98
C MET A 1 -43.61 31.98 34.91
N GLU A 2 -44.00 32.20 33.66
CA GLU A 2 -43.40 31.57 32.49
C GLU A 2 -42.25 32.45 32.01
N GLN A 3 -41.01 32.00 32.23
CA GLN A 3 -39.88 32.43 31.43
C GLN A 3 -38.99 31.21 31.20
N GLN A 4 -39.39 30.44 30.20
CA GLN A 4 -38.59 29.40 29.57
C GLN A 4 -37.40 30.11 28.90
N LEU A 5 -36.26 30.16 29.59
CA LEU A 5 -35.02 30.73 29.07
C LEU A 5 -34.51 29.79 27.96
N MET A 6 -34.86 30.17 26.73
CA MET A 6 -34.34 29.61 25.50
C MET A 6 -32.82 29.83 25.48
N SER A 7 -32.06 28.78 25.77
CA SER A 7 -30.61 28.78 25.57
C SER A 7 -30.33 29.16 24.11
N PRO A 8 -29.48 30.16 23.84
CA PRO A 8 -29.00 30.38 22.49
C PRO A 8 -28.17 29.14 22.13
N GLU A 9 -28.69 28.32 21.23
CA GLU A 9 -27.93 27.26 20.59
C GLU A 9 -26.69 27.94 20.00
N MET A 10 -25.52 27.71 20.60
CA MET A 10 -24.25 28.22 20.11
C MET A 10 -23.94 27.44 18.83
N THR A 11 -24.54 27.86 17.71
CA THR A 11 -24.11 27.46 16.38
C THR A 11 -22.72 28.07 16.19
N PHE A 12 -21.70 27.37 16.66
CA PHE A 12 -20.33 27.59 16.21
C PHE A 12 -20.31 27.25 14.72
N GLN A 13 -20.54 28.27 13.88
CA GLN A 13 -20.24 28.16 12.48
C GLN A 13 -18.73 27.92 12.37
N HIS A 14 -18.37 26.66 12.16
CA HIS A 14 -17.03 26.22 11.81
C HIS A 14 -16.75 26.69 10.37
N HIS A 15 -16.54 28.00 10.21
CA HIS A 15 -16.10 28.62 8.95
C HIS A 15 -14.59 28.44 8.81
N THR A 16 -14.13 27.20 8.77
CA THR A 16 -12.77 26.86 8.30
C THR A 16 -12.92 26.24 6.93
N ASP A 17 -12.90 27.13 5.93
CA ASP A 17 -12.11 26.90 4.73
C ASP A 17 -12.28 25.55 3.98
N ASP A 18 -13.52 25.10 3.87
CA ASP A 18 -13.89 23.95 3.04
C ASP A 18 -13.40 24.10 1.59
N ALA A 19 -13.32 25.35 1.12
CA ALA A 19 -12.90 25.67 -0.23
C ALA A 19 -11.39 25.48 -0.45
N GLU A 20 -10.52 25.93 0.45
CA GLU A 20 -9.08 25.64 0.31
C GLU A 20 -8.77 24.18 0.58
N PHE A 21 -9.43 23.54 1.55
CA PHE A 21 -9.28 22.10 1.78
C PHE A 21 -9.62 21.31 0.51
N LYS A 22 -10.79 21.55 -0.09
CA LYS A 22 -11.20 20.91 -1.35
C LYS A 22 -10.23 21.20 -2.49
N ARG A 23 -9.70 22.43 -2.60
CA ARG A 23 -8.70 22.79 -3.62
C ARG A 23 -7.39 22.05 -3.43
N ARG A 24 -6.91 21.91 -2.19
CA ARG A 24 -5.68 21.19 -1.85
C ARG A 24 -5.84 19.70 -2.15
N VAL A 25 -6.90 19.08 -1.66
CA VAL A 25 -7.29 17.68 -1.95
C VAL A 25 -7.35 17.44 -3.45
N ARG A 26 -8.00 18.33 -4.22
CA ARG A 26 -8.10 18.21 -5.68
C ARG A 26 -6.74 18.29 -6.37
N LYS A 27 -5.87 19.24 -5.99
CA LYS A 27 -4.51 19.36 -6.55
C LYS A 27 -3.67 18.11 -6.26
N THR A 28 -3.70 17.63 -5.03
CA THR A 28 -2.98 16.42 -4.59
C THR A 28 -3.49 15.18 -5.35
N THR A 29 -4.81 15.02 -5.47
CA THR A 29 -5.41 13.89 -6.20
C THR A 29 -5.00 13.90 -7.67
N ILE A 30 -5.01 15.06 -8.32
CA ILE A 30 -4.60 15.19 -9.73
C ILE A 30 -3.11 14.88 -9.88
N LEU A 31 -2.25 15.45 -9.04
CA LEU A 31 -0.79 15.20 -9.08
C LEU A 31 -0.49 13.71 -8.94
N LEU A 32 -1.07 13.06 -7.93
CA LEU A 32 -0.87 11.64 -7.68
C LEU A 32 -1.46 10.78 -8.80
N SER A 33 -2.62 11.14 -9.34
CA SER A 33 -3.24 10.44 -10.47
C SER A 33 -2.34 10.47 -11.69
N VAL A 34 -1.77 11.64 -12.03
CA VAL A 34 -0.82 11.79 -13.14
C VAL A 34 0.41 10.91 -12.92
N ILE A 35 1.05 10.97 -11.75
CA ILE A 35 2.22 10.12 -11.44
C ILE A 35 1.88 8.63 -11.60
N THR A 36 0.69 8.22 -11.18
CA THR A 36 0.23 6.82 -11.26
C THR A 36 0.02 6.37 -12.70
N ILE A 37 -0.58 7.22 -13.54
CA ILE A 37 -0.79 6.93 -14.96
C ILE A 37 0.55 6.78 -15.67
N PHE A 38 1.51 7.67 -15.37
CA PHE A 38 2.87 7.57 -15.92
C PHE A 38 3.57 6.28 -15.49
N GLU A 39 3.50 5.94 -14.21
CA GLU A 39 4.09 4.70 -13.66
C GLU A 39 3.52 3.45 -14.35
N LEU A 40 2.20 3.38 -14.52
CA LEU A 40 1.51 2.30 -15.24
C LEU A 40 1.87 2.25 -16.73
N ALA A 41 1.95 3.40 -17.40
CA ALA A 41 2.32 3.47 -18.81
C ALA A 41 3.74 2.94 -19.05
N ILE A 42 4.70 3.29 -18.18
CA ILE A 42 6.07 2.77 -18.22
C ILE A 42 6.08 1.27 -17.98
N GLY A 43 5.34 0.79 -16.97
CA GLY A 43 5.20 -0.64 -16.68
C GLY A 43 4.61 -1.44 -17.85
N LEU A 44 3.57 -0.91 -18.50
CA LEU A 44 2.94 -1.54 -19.67
C LEU A 44 3.89 -1.56 -20.87
N THR A 45 4.61 -0.47 -21.13
CA THR A 45 5.58 -0.37 -22.23
C THR A 45 6.67 -1.44 -22.08
N ILE A 46 7.24 -1.58 -20.87
CA ILE A 46 8.23 -2.62 -20.58
C ILE A 46 7.64 -4.02 -20.76
N TYR A 47 6.40 -4.26 -20.30
CA TYR A 47 5.72 -5.55 -20.50
C TYR A 47 5.56 -5.90 -21.98
N THR A 48 5.25 -4.92 -22.84
CA THR A 48 5.14 -5.15 -24.29
C THR A 48 6.49 -5.43 -24.96
N ILE A 49 7.57 -4.76 -24.53
CA ILE A 49 8.93 -4.97 -25.04
C ILE A 49 9.50 -6.32 -24.57
N HIS A 50 9.08 -6.82 -23.41
CA HIS A 50 9.52 -8.10 -22.85
C HIS A 50 9.05 -9.33 -23.63
N LYS A 51 8.08 -9.20 -24.55
CA LYS A 51 7.74 -10.24 -25.53
C LYS A 51 8.76 -10.33 -26.69
N GLY A 52 9.66 -9.35 -26.83
CA GLY A 52 10.69 -9.29 -27.85
C GLY A 52 12.05 -9.86 -27.40
N GLU A 53 12.80 -10.36 -28.37
CA GLU A 53 13.96 -11.28 -28.29
C GLU A 53 15.15 -10.95 -27.36
N ASN A 54 15.19 -9.82 -26.63
CA ASN A 54 16.33 -9.47 -25.77
C ASN A 54 15.90 -8.74 -24.47
N PRO A 55 15.44 -9.46 -23.44
CA PRO A 55 15.12 -8.85 -22.16
C PRO A 55 16.39 -8.60 -21.35
N SER A 56 16.79 -7.33 -21.21
CA SER A 56 17.77 -6.93 -20.19
C SER A 56 17.16 -7.12 -18.80
N HIS A 57 17.34 -8.30 -18.22
CA HIS A 57 16.76 -8.73 -16.94
C HIS A 57 17.06 -7.74 -15.79
N LEU A 58 18.27 -7.14 -15.80
CA LEU A 58 18.67 -6.11 -14.86
C LEU A 58 17.79 -4.85 -14.95
N LEU A 59 17.60 -4.32 -16.16
CA LEU A 59 16.84 -3.10 -16.40
C LEU A 59 15.39 -3.28 -15.93
N VAL A 60 14.79 -4.43 -16.22
CA VAL A 60 13.44 -4.79 -15.77
C VAL A 60 13.34 -4.84 -14.26
N LEU A 61 14.34 -5.41 -13.58
CA LEU A 61 14.37 -5.46 -12.13
C LEU A 61 14.52 -4.06 -11.50
N MET A 62 15.33 -3.18 -12.11
CA MET A 62 15.46 -1.79 -11.68
C MET A 62 14.16 -1.01 -11.84
N PHE A 63 13.49 -1.11 -13.01
CA PHE A 63 12.22 -0.43 -13.24
C PHE A 63 11.11 -0.95 -12.31
N LYS A 64 11.06 -2.27 -12.08
CA LYS A 64 10.12 -2.88 -11.13
C LYS A 64 10.38 -2.41 -9.70
N GLY A 65 11.64 -2.24 -9.31
CA GLY A 65 12.02 -1.61 -8.05
C GLY A 65 11.63 -0.12 -7.98
N MET A 66 11.87 0.65 -9.05
CA MET A 66 11.50 2.06 -9.14
C MET A 66 9.99 2.27 -9.00
N VAL A 67 9.19 1.51 -9.74
CA VAL A 67 7.71 1.50 -9.64
C VAL A 67 7.28 1.18 -8.21
N CYS A 68 7.88 0.17 -7.57
CA CYS A 68 7.60 -0.16 -6.17
C CYS A 68 7.87 1.02 -5.20
N ILE A 69 9.02 1.68 -5.36
CA ILE A 69 9.40 2.84 -4.54
C ILE A 69 8.44 4.03 -4.79
N LEU A 70 8.09 4.31 -6.05
CA LEU A 70 7.15 5.37 -6.42
C LEU A 70 5.75 5.11 -5.84
N THR A 71 5.28 3.86 -5.88
CA THR A 71 4.02 3.45 -5.24
C THR A 71 4.06 3.68 -3.72
N LEU A 72 5.15 3.32 -3.04
CA LEU A 72 5.32 3.56 -1.60
C LEU A 72 5.38 5.06 -1.27
N ALA A 73 6.14 5.83 -2.04
CA ALA A 73 6.25 7.27 -1.89
C ALA A 73 4.90 7.97 -2.09
N LYS A 74 4.12 7.54 -3.09
CA LYS A 74 2.75 7.99 -3.31
C LYS A 74 1.84 7.67 -2.11
N ALA A 75 1.90 6.45 -1.57
CA ALA A 75 1.11 6.06 -0.42
C ALA A 75 1.43 6.93 0.81
N TYR A 76 2.72 7.18 1.05
CA TYR A 76 3.15 8.11 2.11
C TYR A 76 2.66 9.54 1.87
N TYR A 77 2.76 10.04 0.64
CA TYR A 77 2.29 11.38 0.27
C TYR A 77 0.77 11.53 0.41
N ILE A 78 0.00 10.48 0.12
CA ILE A 78 -1.45 10.46 0.38
C ILE A 78 -1.71 10.63 1.88
N VAL A 79 -1.05 9.82 2.71
CA VAL A 79 -1.24 9.84 4.17
C VAL A 79 -0.85 11.20 4.74
N SER A 80 0.28 11.77 4.34
CA SER A 80 0.72 13.07 4.88
C SER A 80 -0.17 14.25 4.43
N VAL A 81 -0.63 14.25 3.18
CA VAL A 81 -1.37 15.39 2.62
C VAL A 81 -2.88 15.33 2.84
N PHE A 82 -3.52 14.16 2.67
CA PHE A 82 -4.97 14.04 2.87
C PHE A 82 -5.37 14.00 4.34
N MET A 83 -4.45 13.63 5.23
CA MET A 83 -4.74 13.62 6.66
C MET A 83 -4.33 14.93 7.36
N HIS A 84 -3.85 15.96 6.66
CA HIS A 84 -3.53 17.28 7.26
C HIS A 84 -2.60 17.17 8.50
N LEU A 85 -1.66 16.22 8.47
CA LEU A 85 -0.90 15.78 9.64
C LEU A 85 0.39 16.60 9.90
N GLY A 86 0.72 17.54 9.01
CA GLY A 86 2.04 18.15 8.94
C GLY A 86 2.36 19.10 10.09
N ASP A 87 1.48 20.06 10.38
CA ASP A 87 1.84 21.20 11.23
C ASP A 87 1.09 21.25 12.57
N GLU A 88 0.00 20.49 12.75
CA GLU A 88 -0.88 20.61 13.92
C GLU A 88 -1.06 19.31 14.73
N ILE A 89 -0.64 18.14 14.22
CA ILE A 89 -1.24 16.85 14.66
C ILE A 89 -0.29 15.66 14.91
N ARG A 90 0.79 15.86 15.66
CA ARG A 90 1.67 14.76 16.14
C ARG A 90 0.88 13.63 16.82
N ASN A 91 -0.21 13.95 17.52
CA ASN A 91 -1.10 12.96 18.15
C ASN A 91 -1.92 12.13 17.15
N MET A 92 -2.35 12.70 16.01
CA MET A 92 -3.15 11.95 15.04
C MET A 92 -2.29 11.04 14.17
N ILE A 93 -1.05 11.42 13.85
CA ILE A 93 -0.06 10.50 13.24
C ILE A 93 0.02 9.21 14.06
N MET A 94 0.12 9.30 15.39
CA MET A 94 0.20 8.13 16.26
C MET A 94 -1.01 7.21 16.14
N THR A 95 -2.23 7.75 16.00
CA THR A 95 -3.45 6.93 15.84
C THR A 95 -3.54 6.18 14.52
N ILE A 96 -2.79 6.60 13.50
CA ILE A 96 -2.75 5.96 12.18
C ILE A 96 -1.53 5.02 12.08
N VAL A 97 -0.39 5.46 12.59
CA VAL A 97 0.86 4.69 12.57
C VAL A 97 0.78 3.47 13.47
N VAL A 98 0.15 3.55 14.65
CA VAL A 98 0.04 2.42 15.57
C VAL A 98 -0.75 1.24 14.94
N PRO A 99 -1.97 1.44 14.38
CA PRO A 99 -2.66 0.38 13.66
C PRO A 99 -1.89 -0.15 12.44
N LEU A 100 -1.23 0.71 11.67
CA LEU A 100 -0.42 0.29 10.53
C LEU A 100 0.78 -0.56 10.96
N MET A 101 1.45 -0.19 12.04
CA MET A 101 2.59 -0.94 12.58
C MET A 101 2.15 -2.30 13.14
N LEU A 102 0.99 -2.36 13.82
CA LEU A 102 0.39 -3.63 14.23
C LEU A 102 0.01 -4.51 13.04
N PHE A 103 -0.48 -3.91 11.94
CA PHE A 103 -0.80 -4.66 10.73
C PHE A 103 0.46 -5.29 10.10
N ILE A 104 1.54 -4.52 9.93
CA ILE A 104 2.81 -5.02 9.38
C ILE A 104 3.41 -6.12 10.29
N TRP A 105 3.38 -5.90 11.61
CA TRP A 105 3.80 -6.88 12.59
C TRP A 105 2.99 -8.18 12.47
N PHE A 106 1.66 -8.06 12.38
CA PHE A 106 0.75 -9.20 12.24
C PHE A 106 1.06 -10.02 10.99
N ILE A 107 1.17 -9.37 9.82
CA ILE A 107 1.55 -10.07 8.57
C ILE A 107 2.89 -10.80 8.76
N THR A 108 3.90 -10.15 9.34
CA THR A 108 5.20 -10.77 9.57
C THR A 108 5.12 -11.98 10.49
N ALA A 109 4.41 -11.87 11.61
CA ALA A 109 4.21 -12.98 12.56
C ALA A 109 3.50 -14.16 11.88
N PHE A 110 2.45 -13.91 11.11
CA PHE A 110 1.73 -14.94 10.36
C PHE A 110 2.59 -15.59 9.27
N LEU A 111 3.46 -14.84 8.61
CA LEU A 111 4.39 -15.41 7.61
C LEU A 111 5.41 -16.35 8.26
N ILE A 112 5.98 -15.94 9.40
CA ILE A 112 6.95 -16.75 10.14
C ILE A 112 6.27 -18.01 10.70
N ASP A 113 5.12 -17.85 11.34
CA ASP A 113 4.37 -18.95 11.93
C ASP A 113 3.83 -19.90 10.86
N GLY A 114 3.33 -19.36 9.74
CA GLY A 114 2.91 -20.15 8.58
C GLY A 114 4.06 -20.93 7.94
N ASN A 115 5.26 -20.34 7.86
CA ASN A 115 6.45 -21.04 7.36
C ASN A 115 6.91 -22.15 8.33
N SER A 116 6.83 -21.90 9.64
CA SER A 116 7.09 -22.89 10.68
C SER A 116 6.11 -24.06 10.59
N TYR A 117 4.81 -23.76 10.49
CA TYR A 117 3.73 -24.74 10.33
C TYR A 117 3.94 -25.60 9.08
N LYS A 118 4.28 -24.98 7.94
CA LYS A 118 4.61 -25.69 6.69
C LYS A 118 5.80 -26.65 6.88
N ASN A 119 6.86 -26.20 7.54
CA ASN A 119 8.06 -26.99 7.76
C ASN A 119 7.81 -28.20 8.68
N LEU A 120 7.07 -27.99 9.78
CA LEU A 120 6.68 -29.05 10.70
C LEU A 120 5.76 -30.07 10.02
N ARG A 121 4.76 -29.62 9.26
CA ARG A 121 3.88 -30.54 8.51
C ARG A 121 4.66 -31.39 7.50
N ASN A 122 5.62 -30.79 6.79
CA ASN A 122 6.50 -31.50 5.84
C ASN A 122 7.49 -32.46 6.53
N LYS A 123 7.75 -32.30 7.84
CA LYS A 123 8.64 -33.18 8.61
C LYS A 123 7.92 -34.40 9.19
N TYR A 124 6.67 -34.26 9.61
CA TYR A 124 5.90 -35.32 10.29
C TYR A 124 4.92 -36.07 9.39
N ASP A 125 4.53 -35.51 8.25
CA ASP A 125 3.69 -36.18 7.24
C ASP A 125 4.47 -36.39 5.94
N SER A 126 5.03 -37.60 5.78
CA SER A 126 5.83 -38.00 4.62
C SER A 126 5.00 -38.09 3.32
N HIS A 127 3.71 -38.41 3.41
CA HIS A 127 2.85 -38.60 2.24
C HIS A 127 2.44 -37.26 1.60
N PHE A 128 2.39 -36.19 2.41
CA PHE A 128 2.14 -34.84 1.91
C PHE A 128 3.36 -34.21 1.19
N ARG A 129 4.58 -34.73 1.43
CA ARG A 129 5.80 -34.26 0.75
C ARG A 129 5.78 -34.58 -0.74
N GLU A 130 5.38 -35.80 -1.11
CA GLU A 130 5.34 -36.26 -2.51
C GLU A 130 4.37 -35.47 -3.38
N SER A 131 3.25 -35.00 -2.81
CA SER A 131 2.24 -34.21 -3.56
C SER A 131 2.60 -32.73 -3.74
N THR A 132 3.54 -32.19 -2.95
CA THR A 132 3.94 -30.77 -3.02
C THR A 132 5.33 -30.55 -3.63
N SER A 133 6.15 -31.60 -3.72
CA SER A 133 7.31 -31.63 -4.59
C SER A 133 6.86 -31.78 -6.04
N VAL A 134 6.89 -30.68 -6.79
CA VAL A 134 6.80 -30.74 -8.26
C VAL A 134 7.97 -31.61 -8.74
N GLU A 135 7.69 -32.85 -9.12
CA GLU A 135 8.67 -33.73 -9.78
C GLU A 135 9.15 -33.04 -11.04
N HIS A 136 10.31 -32.40 -10.98
CA HIS A 136 11.03 -31.95 -12.15
C HIS A 136 11.55 -33.20 -12.87
N LYS A 137 10.70 -33.81 -13.71
CA LYS A 137 11.15 -34.78 -14.69
C LYS A 137 12.22 -34.10 -15.54
N PRO A 138 13.49 -34.53 -15.51
CA PRO A 138 14.47 -34.01 -16.44
C PRO A 138 13.96 -34.35 -17.84
N ALA A 139 13.85 -33.34 -18.69
CA ALA A 139 13.52 -33.53 -20.09
C ALA A 139 14.44 -34.61 -20.66
N ALA A 140 13.84 -35.69 -21.17
CA ALA A 140 14.56 -36.74 -21.87
C ALA A 140 15.43 -36.07 -22.95
N LYS A 141 16.74 -36.30 -22.86
CA LYS A 141 17.66 -35.96 -23.94
C LYS A 141 17.40 -36.97 -25.06
N GLU A 142 16.80 -36.50 -26.16
CA GLU A 142 16.99 -37.06 -27.49
C GLU A 142 17.97 -36.18 -28.26
#